data_AF-A0A952WNA5-F1
#
_entry.id   AF-A0A952WNA5-F1
#
_cell.length_a   1.000
_cell.length_b   1.000
_cell.length_c   1.000
_cell.angle_alpha   90.00
_cell.angle_beta   90.00
_cell.angle_gamma   90.00
#
_symmetry.space_group_name_H-M   'P 1'
#
loop_
_entity.id
_entity.type
_entity.pdbx_description
1 polymer ?
#
loop_
_entity_poly.entity_id
_entity_poly.type
_entity_poly.pdbx_seq_one_letter_code
_entity_poly.pdbx_strand_id
1 'polypeptide(L)'
;MAASHAPHEIPIEHEPADSWHHHDLSAEGMPQREHASVANPLALFITFVALSVVTLALVGIVQMYYYQQVSGVGGLVARQDKEATLRMSADAQLYSQESERRLGAYEWVDAQAGTVSIPIEAAFDRVIETYSRAAEASGR
;
A
#
# COMPACT_ATOMS: atom_id res chain seq x y z
N MET A 1 39.09 -78.35 -10.03
CA MET A 1 39.47 -77.41 -11.10
C MET A 1 38.94 -76.04 -10.70
N ALA A 2 39.82 -75.13 -10.27
CA ALA A 2 39.43 -73.79 -9.85
C ALA A 2 39.34 -72.87 -11.06
N ALA A 3 38.22 -72.16 -11.21
CA ALA A 3 38.04 -71.17 -12.27
C ALA A 3 38.85 -69.91 -11.93
N SER A 4 39.78 -69.54 -12.83
CA SER A 4 40.54 -68.30 -12.76
C SER A 4 39.69 -67.18 -13.36
N HIS A 5 39.20 -66.26 -12.53
CA HIS A 5 38.60 -65.02 -13.01
C HIS A 5 39.73 -64.07 -13.42
N ALA A 6 39.88 -63.82 -14.72
CA ALA A 6 40.74 -62.73 -15.19
C ALA A 6 40.04 -61.38 -14.87
N PRO A 7 40.74 -60.40 -14.30
CA PRO A 7 40.17 -59.07 -14.10
C PRO A 7 39.93 -58.42 -15.47
N HIS A 8 38.67 -58.09 -15.75
CA HIS A 8 38.30 -57.22 -16.86
C HIS A 8 38.61 -55.78 -16.46
N GLU A 9 39.83 -55.32 -16.70
CA GLU A 9 40.12 -53.89 -16.67
C GLU A 9 39.63 -53.27 -17.98
N ILE A 10 38.57 -52.47 -17.89
CA ILE A 10 38.15 -51.58 -18.96
C ILE A 10 39.07 -50.35 -18.86
N PRO A 11 39.87 -50.01 -19.88
CA PRO A 11 40.65 -48.77 -19.85
C PRO A 11 39.69 -47.58 -19.75
N ILE A 12 39.73 -46.87 -18.63
CA ILE A 12 39.04 -45.59 -18.49
C ILE A 12 39.98 -44.55 -19.08
N GLU A 13 39.79 -44.20 -20.35
CA GLU A 13 40.45 -43.03 -20.94
C GLU A 13 39.91 -41.78 -20.25
N HIS A 14 40.70 -41.22 -19.34
CA HIS A 14 40.38 -39.94 -18.72
C HIS A 14 40.73 -38.83 -19.71
N GLU A 15 39.73 -38.08 -20.18
CA GLU A 15 39.99 -36.79 -20.81
C GLU A 15 40.81 -35.92 -19.83
N PRO A 16 41.84 -35.19 -20.30
CA PRO A 16 42.57 -34.26 -19.46
C PRO A 16 41.58 -33.30 -18.79
N ALA A 17 41.77 -32.97 -17.52
CA ALA A 17 40.87 -32.09 -16.77
C ALA A 17 40.69 -30.69 -17.39
N ASP A 18 41.53 -30.34 -18.38
CA ASP A 18 41.55 -29.07 -19.08
C ASP A 18 41.05 -29.15 -20.54
N SER A 19 40.51 -30.30 -20.97
CA SER A 19 40.04 -30.51 -22.35
C SER A 19 39.00 -29.47 -22.79
N TRP A 20 38.18 -28.98 -21.86
CA TRP A 20 37.15 -27.97 -22.14
C TRP A 20 37.69 -26.57 -22.48
N HIS A 21 38.92 -26.25 -22.12
CA HIS A 21 39.57 -24.98 -22.49
C HIS A 21 40.46 -25.10 -23.74
N HIS A 22 40.71 -26.33 -24.20
CA HIS A 22 41.46 -26.58 -25.42
C HIS A 22 40.51 -26.47 -26.62
N HIS A 23 40.28 -25.23 -27.02
CA HIS A 23 39.54 -24.91 -28.22
C HIS A 23 40.33 -25.33 -29.47
N ASP A 24 39.99 -26.47 -30.06
CA ASP A 24 40.51 -26.88 -31.36
C ASP A 24 39.69 -26.19 -32.47
N LEU A 25 40.33 -25.28 -33.18
CA LEU A 25 39.77 -24.55 -34.33
C LEU A 25 39.16 -25.48 -35.39
N SER A 26 39.62 -26.73 -35.49
CA SER A 26 39.07 -27.72 -36.42
C SER A 26 37.76 -28.37 -35.92
N ALA A 27 37.54 -28.42 -34.60
CA ALA A 27 36.35 -29.00 -33.98
C ALA A 27 35.24 -27.96 -33.74
N GLU A 28 35.60 -26.70 -33.51
CA GLU A 28 34.65 -25.65 -33.12
C GLU A 28 34.01 -24.90 -34.30
N GLY A 29 34.55 -25.12 -35.49
CA GLY A 29 34.11 -24.45 -36.71
C GLY A 29 34.50 -22.97 -36.78
N MET A 30 34.15 -22.34 -37.90
CA MET A 30 34.42 -20.91 -38.07
C MET A 30 33.54 -20.09 -37.14
N PRO A 31 34.03 -18.96 -36.58
CA PRO A 31 33.23 -18.05 -35.79
C PRO A 31 31.93 -17.71 -36.51
N GLN A 32 30.80 -17.98 -35.86
CA GLN A 32 29.50 -17.72 -36.44
C GLN A 32 29.38 -16.20 -36.69
N ARG A 33 29.25 -15.83 -37.97
CA ARG A 33 29.15 -14.44 -38.42
C ARG A 33 27.96 -13.71 -37.78
N GLU A 34 26.97 -14.47 -37.32
CA GLU A 34 25.75 -14.00 -36.65
C GLU A 34 26.02 -13.48 -35.23
N HIS A 35 27.06 -13.98 -34.56
CA HIS A 35 27.46 -13.54 -33.22
C HIS A 35 28.43 -12.34 -33.27
N ALA A 36 29.18 -12.18 -34.36
CA ALA A 36 29.88 -10.94 -34.67
C ALA A 36 28.94 -9.98 -35.42
N SER A 37 27.78 -9.67 -34.80
CA SER A 37 26.96 -8.57 -35.30
C SER A 37 27.87 -7.34 -35.33
N VAL A 38 28.00 -6.72 -36.51
CA VAL A 38 28.74 -5.48 -36.67
C VAL A 38 27.96 -4.43 -35.90
N ALA A 39 28.24 -4.31 -34.60
CA ALA A 39 27.60 -3.35 -33.74
C ALA A 39 27.93 -1.98 -34.31
N ASN A 40 26.91 -1.24 -34.76
CA ASN A 40 27.08 0.11 -35.24
C ASN A 40 27.14 1.04 -34.00
N PRO A 41 28.33 1.52 -33.60
CA PRO A 41 28.46 2.28 -32.35
C PRO A 41 27.71 3.60 -32.43
N LEU A 42 27.59 4.17 -33.63
CA LEU A 42 26.84 5.40 -33.87
C LEU A 42 25.34 5.16 -33.64
N ALA A 43 24.80 4.04 -34.11
CA ALA A 43 23.39 3.71 -33.88
C ALA A 43 23.11 3.53 -32.38
N LEU A 44 23.96 2.80 -31.66
CA LEU A 44 23.84 2.62 -30.22
C LEU A 44 23.93 3.96 -29.45
N PHE A 45 24.85 4.83 -29.85
CA PHE A 45 24.99 6.15 -29.26
C PHE A 45 23.76 7.03 -29.49
N ILE A 46 23.23 7.06 -30.70
CA ILE A 46 21.99 7.80 -31.03
C ILE A 46 20.83 7.28 -30.18
N THR A 47 20.64 5.96 -30.10
CA THR A 47 19.59 5.36 -29.28
C THR A 47 19.74 5.71 -27.81
N PHE A 48 20.96 5.66 -27.27
CA PHE A 48 21.25 6.03 -25.89
C PHE A 48 20.90 7.50 -25.58
N VAL A 49 21.30 8.42 -26.47
CA VAL A 49 20.99 9.85 -26.31
C VAL A 49 19.48 10.09 -26.40
N ALA A 50 18.80 9.45 -27.37
CA ALA A 50 17.36 9.58 -27.52
C ALA A 50 16.61 9.10 -26.27
N LEU A 51 16.97 7.93 -25.74
CA LEU A 51 16.38 7.40 -24.49
C LEU A 51 16.63 8.34 -23.31
N SER A 52 17.86 8.85 -23.17
CA SER A 52 18.22 9.78 -22.10
C SER A 52 17.38 11.07 -22.14
N VAL A 53 17.21 11.65 -23.33
CA VAL A 53 16.39 12.87 -23.52
C VAL A 53 14.93 12.59 -23.18
N VAL A 54 14.37 11.46 -23.62
CA VAL A 54 12.99 11.08 -23.31
C VAL A 54 12.79 10.88 -21.80
N THR A 55 13.72 10.19 -21.13
CA THR A 55 13.66 10.01 -19.68
C THR A 55 13.73 11.35 -18.94
N LEU A 56 14.64 12.24 -19.31
CA LEU A 56 14.74 13.57 -18.69
C LEU A 56 13.48 14.40 -18.91
N ALA A 57 12.90 14.35 -20.11
CA ALA A 57 11.64 15.03 -20.42
C ALA A 57 10.49 14.48 -19.55
N LEU A 58 10.38 13.15 -19.41
CA LEU A 58 9.35 12.51 -18.59
C LEU A 58 9.50 12.91 -17.11
N VAL A 59 10.72 12.87 -16.57
CA VAL A 59 11.01 13.32 -15.20
C VAL A 59 10.62 14.78 -15.03
N GLY A 60 10.97 15.65 -15.98
CA GLY A 60 10.58 17.06 -15.97
C GLY A 60 9.06 17.27 -15.96
N ILE A 61 8.32 16.51 -16.76
CA ILE A 61 6.85 16.55 -16.79
C ILE A 61 6.26 16.12 -15.44
N VAL A 62 6.73 15.00 -14.88
CA VAL A 62 6.26 14.50 -13.57
C VAL A 62 6.57 15.51 -12.47
N GLN A 63 7.77 16.08 -12.49
CA GLN A 63 8.20 17.11 -11.54
C GLN A 63 7.30 18.35 -11.65
N MET A 64 7.03 18.84 -12.86
CA MET A 64 6.14 19.98 -13.10
C MET A 64 4.72 19.69 -12.61
N TYR A 65 4.18 18.51 -12.93
CA TYR A 65 2.86 18.08 -12.45
C TYR A 65 2.80 18.07 -10.93
N TYR A 66 3.80 17.47 -10.27
CA TYR A 66 3.90 17.46 -8.81
C TYR A 66 3.97 18.88 -8.24
N TYR A 67 4.79 19.75 -8.82
CA TYR A 67 4.91 21.14 -8.36
C TYR A 67 3.58 21.89 -8.49
N GLN A 68 2.84 21.72 -9.59
CA GLN A 68 1.55 22.37 -9.79
C GLN A 68 0.49 21.88 -8.81
N GLN A 69 0.44 20.57 -8.54
CA GLN A 69 -0.55 19.95 -7.67
C GLN A 69 -0.27 20.17 -6.18
N VAL A 70 0.99 20.03 -5.77
CA VAL A 70 1.36 19.99 -4.34
C VAL A 70 1.80 21.35 -3.80
N SER A 71 2.51 22.13 -4.61
CA SER A 71 3.12 23.40 -4.19
C SER A 71 2.57 24.64 -4.89
N GLY A 72 1.83 24.46 -5.99
CA GLY A 72 1.13 25.52 -6.70
C GLY A 72 -0.30 25.74 -6.18
N VAL A 73 -1.19 26.16 -7.07
CA VAL A 73 -2.60 26.46 -6.80
C VAL A 73 -3.34 25.28 -6.14
N GLY A 74 -2.99 24.03 -6.48
CA GLY A 74 -3.57 22.83 -5.87
C GLY A 74 -3.22 22.65 -4.38
N GLY A 75 -2.03 23.09 -3.95
CA GLY A 75 -1.61 23.04 -2.54
C GLY A 75 -2.37 24.03 -1.66
N LEU A 76 -2.77 25.18 -2.22
CA LEU A 76 -3.64 26.15 -1.53
C LEU A 76 -5.07 25.62 -1.41
N VAL A 77 -5.62 25.02 -2.47
CA VAL A 77 -6.95 24.37 -2.43
C VAL A 77 -6.97 23.22 -1.42
N ALA A 78 -5.94 22.36 -1.41
CA ALA A 78 -5.84 21.27 -0.43
C ALA A 78 -5.72 21.77 1.03
N ARG A 79 -5.16 22.96 1.26
CA ARG A 79 -5.17 23.60 2.59
C ARG A 79 -6.54 24.17 2.94
N GLN A 80 -7.22 24.79 1.98
CA GLN A 80 -8.60 25.28 2.17
C GLN A 80 -9.59 24.16 2.45
N ASP A 81 -9.47 23.02 1.75
CA ASP A 81 -10.32 21.85 2.00
C ASP A 81 -10.06 21.22 3.37
N LYS A 82 -8.79 21.22 3.81
CA LYS A 82 -8.44 20.82 5.19
C LYS A 82 -9.04 21.77 6.22
N GLU A 83 -8.99 23.08 5.99
CA GLU A 83 -9.62 24.06 6.87
C GLU A 83 -11.14 23.90 6.91
N ALA A 84 -11.80 23.63 5.78
CA ALA A 84 -13.23 23.36 5.71
C ALA A 84 -13.61 22.10 6.51
N THR A 85 -12.82 21.03 6.36
CA THR A 85 -13.05 19.76 7.07
C THR A 85 -12.78 19.90 8.58
N LEU A 86 -11.73 20.64 8.95
CA LEU A 86 -11.41 20.91 10.35
C LEU A 86 -12.45 21.82 11.02
N ARG A 87 -12.97 22.82 10.31
CA ARG A 87 -14.09 23.65 10.80
C ARG A 87 -15.36 22.84 11.05
N MET A 88 -15.71 21.94 10.12
CA MET A 88 -16.82 21.00 10.33
C MET A 88 -16.60 20.11 11.55
N SER A 89 -15.36 19.73 11.85
CA SER A 89 -15.04 18.94 13.04
C SER A 89 -15.14 19.76 14.35
N ALA A 90 -14.83 21.05 14.32
CA ALA A 90 -14.91 21.92 15.49
C ALA A 90 -16.36 22.15 15.92
N ASP A 91 -17.25 22.45 14.97
CA ASP A 91 -18.68 22.63 15.24
C ASP A 91 -19.32 21.32 15.72
N ALA A 92 -18.93 20.17 15.14
CA ALA A 92 -19.38 18.87 15.61
C ALA A 92 -18.91 18.55 17.04
N GLN A 93 -17.68 18.91 17.40
CA GLN A 93 -17.17 18.75 18.77
C GLN A 93 -17.92 19.63 19.78
N LEU A 94 -18.19 20.89 19.43
CA LEU A 94 -18.97 21.80 20.26
C LEU A 94 -20.40 21.31 20.45
N TYR A 95 -21.03 20.86 19.37
CA TYR A 95 -22.36 20.25 19.44
C TYR A 95 -22.37 19.01 20.33
N SER A 96 -21.40 18.10 20.17
CA SER A 96 -21.28 16.89 21.00
C SER A 96 -21.13 17.23 22.49
N GLN A 97 -20.24 18.16 22.84
CA GLN A 97 -20.04 18.58 24.24
C GLN A 97 -21.29 19.22 24.83
N GLU A 98 -21.99 20.07 24.06
CA GLU A 98 -23.23 20.69 24.50
C GLU A 98 -24.36 19.67 24.65
N SER A 99 -24.45 18.71 23.74
CA SER A 99 -25.41 17.59 23.84
C SER A 99 -25.14 16.73 25.07
N GLU A 100 -23.89 16.37 25.34
CA GLU A 100 -23.51 15.62 26.55
C GLU A 100 -23.87 16.40 27.82
N ARG A 101 -23.58 17.71 27.85
CA ARG A 101 -23.93 18.58 28.97
C ARG A 101 -25.44 18.61 29.24
N ARG A 102 -26.27 18.68 28.19
CA ARG A 102 -27.74 18.66 28.30
C ARG A 102 -28.28 17.32 28.78
N LEU A 103 -27.68 16.21 28.32
CA LEU A 103 -28.09 14.86 28.72
C LEU A 103 -27.78 14.56 30.19
N GLY A 104 -26.77 15.21 30.77
CA GLY A 104 -26.38 15.03 32.17
C GLY A 104 -27.05 15.99 33.17
N ALA A 105 -27.88 16.93 32.71
CA ALA A 105 -28.46 17.98 33.55
C ALA A 105 -29.99 17.90 33.64
N TYR A 106 -30.54 18.37 34.75
CA TYR A 106 -31.96 18.67 34.86
C TYR A 106 -32.23 20.03 34.21
N GLU A 107 -33.00 20.05 33.12
CA GLU A 107 -33.32 21.26 32.37
C GLU A 107 -34.81 21.35 32.06
N TRP A 108 -35.39 22.55 32.13
CA TRP A 108 -36.77 22.75 31.69
C TRP A 108 -36.84 22.71 30.17
N VAL A 109 -37.51 21.71 29.61
CA VAL A 109 -37.75 21.61 28.15
C VAL A 109 -38.86 22.58 27.76
N ASP A 110 -39.92 22.64 28.57
CA ASP A 110 -41.01 23.60 28.43
C ASP A 110 -41.53 23.97 29.82
N ALA A 111 -41.17 25.18 30.26
CA ALA A 111 -41.58 25.69 31.57
C ALA A 111 -43.09 25.97 31.65
N GLN A 112 -43.76 26.28 30.54
CA GLN A 112 -45.20 26.54 30.52
C GLN A 112 -46.00 25.25 30.57
N ALA A 113 -45.54 24.21 29.87
CA ALA A 113 -46.12 22.87 29.94
C ALA A 113 -45.67 22.08 31.18
N GLY A 114 -44.74 22.61 31.98
CA GLY A 114 -44.21 21.94 33.17
C GLY A 114 -43.34 20.71 32.86
N THR A 115 -42.73 20.65 31.67
CA THR A 115 -41.93 19.51 31.23
C THR A 115 -40.45 19.72 31.54
N VAL A 116 -39.85 18.77 32.28
CA VAL A 116 -38.44 18.77 32.67
C VAL A 116 -37.73 17.59 32.02
N SER A 117 -36.57 17.86 31.41
CA SER A 117 -35.60 16.85 31.00
C SER A 117 -34.89 16.34 32.25
N ILE A 118 -34.87 15.01 32.41
CA ILE A 118 -34.14 14.34 33.46
C ILE A 118 -32.82 13.82 32.89
N PRO A 119 -31.72 13.76 33.69
CA PRO A 119 -30.48 13.14 33.28
C PRO A 119 -30.71 11.71 32.80
N ILE A 120 -29.94 11.31 31.80
CA ILE A 120 -30.15 10.03 31.12
C ILE A 120 -30.02 8.83 32.08
N GLU A 121 -29.14 8.91 33.08
CA GLU A 121 -28.98 7.89 34.11
C GLU A 121 -30.25 7.75 34.97
N ALA A 122 -30.81 8.88 35.41
CA ALA A 122 -32.05 8.89 36.17
C ALA A 122 -33.26 8.42 35.34
N ALA A 123 -33.24 8.68 34.03
CA ALA A 123 -34.24 8.14 33.11
C ALA A 123 -34.16 6.61 33.03
N PHE A 124 -32.96 6.05 32.93
CA PHE A 124 -32.75 4.59 32.92
C PHE A 124 -33.24 3.95 34.21
N ASP A 125 -32.89 4.50 35.37
CA ASP A 125 -33.32 3.98 36.68
C ASP A 125 -34.85 3.94 36.78
N ARG A 126 -35.53 5.01 36.32
CA ARG A 126 -36.98 5.09 36.32
C ARG A 126 -37.64 4.08 35.39
N VAL A 127 -37.03 3.82 34.23
CA VAL A 127 -37.51 2.79 33.29
C VAL A 127 -37.33 1.40 33.89
N ILE A 128 -36.18 1.10 34.48
CA ILE A 128 -35.90 -0.18 35.15
C ILE A 128 -36.92 -0.41 36.27
N GLU A 129 -37.17 0.60 37.11
CA GLU A 129 -38.16 0.53 38.20
C GLU A 129 -39.58 0.29 37.68
N THR A 130 -39.95 0.94 36.56
CA THR A 130 -41.27 0.74 35.96
C THR A 130 -41.44 -0.70 35.50
N TYR A 131 -40.40 -1.29 34.88
CA TYR A 131 -40.44 -2.67 34.43
C TYR A 131 -40.39 -3.68 35.59
N SER A 132 -39.63 -3.42 36.66
CA SER A 132 -39.60 -4.31 37.82
C SER A 132 -40.96 -4.38 38.50
N ARG A 133 -41.62 -3.23 38.72
CA ARG A 133 -42.98 -3.17 39.28
C ARG A 133 -44.01 -3.86 38.39
N ALA A 134 -43.89 -3.70 37.07
CA ALA A 134 -44.79 -4.37 36.13
C ALA A 134 -44.60 -5.91 36.14
N ALA A 135 -43.36 -6.39 36.28
CA ALA A 135 -43.06 -7.82 36.41
C ALA A 135 -43.69 -8.41 37.68
N GLU A 136 -43.50 -7.76 38.83
CA GLU A 136 -44.10 -8.15 40.12
C GLU A 136 -45.64 -8.20 40.04
N ALA A 137 -46.27 -7.20 39.44
CA ALA A 137 -47.73 -7.15 39.27
C ALA A 137 -48.26 -8.26 38.34
N SER A 138 -47.43 -8.74 37.41
CA SER A 138 -47.80 -9.82 36.47
C SER A 138 -47.61 -11.23 37.04
N GLY A 139 -47.09 -11.37 38.27
CA GLY A 139 -46.89 -12.67 38.94
C GLY A 139 -45.83 -13.55 38.30
N ARG A 140 -44.84 -12.93 37.63
CA ARG A 140 -43.64 -13.61 37.12
C ARG A 140 -42.47 -13.45 38.09
#